data_AF-A0A9W6VA34-F1
#
_entry.id   AF-A0A9W6VA34-F1
#
_cell.length_a   1.000
_cell.length_b   1.000
_cell.length_c   1.000
_cell.angle_alpha   90.00
_cell.angle_beta   90.00
_cell.angle_gamma   90.00
#
_symmetry.space_group_name_H-M   'P 1'
#
loop_
_entity.id
_entity.type
_entity.pdbx_description
1 polymer ?
#
loop_
_entity_poly.entity_id
_entity_poly.type
_entity_poly.pdbx_seq_one_letter_code
_entity_poly.pdbx_strand_id
1 'polypeptide(L)'
;MAEPEFTVVEPPRSIFRRKRFLGVFVPAGLVAVAGAIALFAGGVMALPLREVVVVNGRLASKAEFFADAEVRRILMAHGIQVSLDLAGSRDIAVNSTDGYDFVFPSGRPAALLIKQRLAQTGHRQPKMYKPFFSPIVLASYREYAEVLAEPATGPVVTPQNTTGPRLYYDMPMDRFVDVVERGTTWDRLAAPNRVLPNSNRVLAQTSDLCSSNSSATYLGLVAFVANGNVIPQTEADAIALARKVKPLLTAQGLPAEDMAGGYLAPDGQGLAPIAVIYEHQYLAHQLRTLERTGRVDDRRVLLYPAAQVQTVPEFLALTPAGDRLGELIMTNPDLRRRALELGFRVFEADGSVTTGQFAEFLTAHGLPVPSSGISDTETFLPSLPLLEKMIAEIGECG
;
A
#
# COMPACT_ATOMS: atom_id res chain seq x y z
N MET A 1 -26.57 -32.75 -84.35
CA MET A 1 -26.47 -31.62 -83.41
C MET A 1 -27.81 -31.53 -82.70
N ALA A 2 -27.83 -31.70 -81.37
CA ALA A 2 -29.04 -31.58 -80.57
C ALA A 2 -29.38 -30.10 -80.37
N GLU A 3 -30.65 -29.75 -80.50
CA GLU A 3 -31.17 -28.40 -80.37
C GLU A 3 -31.17 -28.00 -78.87
N PRO A 4 -30.64 -26.81 -78.50
CA PRO A 4 -30.57 -26.41 -77.11
C PRO A 4 -31.95 -25.97 -76.59
N GLU A 5 -32.41 -26.62 -75.52
CA GLU A 5 -33.66 -26.30 -74.85
C GLU A 5 -33.47 -25.07 -73.93
N PHE A 6 -34.27 -24.02 -74.15
CA PHE A 6 -34.25 -22.79 -73.35
C PHE A 6 -35.18 -22.95 -72.14
N THR A 7 -34.62 -23.26 -70.96
CA THR A 7 -35.37 -23.16 -69.70
C THR A 7 -35.20 -21.79 -69.07
N VAL A 8 -36.29 -21.03 -69.00
CA VAL A 8 -36.36 -19.76 -68.24
C VAL A 8 -36.42 -20.09 -66.75
N VAL A 9 -35.36 -19.76 -66.02
CA VAL A 9 -35.31 -19.89 -64.56
C VAL A 9 -35.90 -18.62 -63.93
N GLU A 10 -37.02 -18.74 -63.19
CA GLU A 10 -37.59 -17.62 -62.44
C GLU A 10 -36.59 -17.11 -61.37
N PRO A 11 -36.47 -15.78 -61.17
CA PRO A 11 -35.56 -15.24 -60.17
C PRO A 11 -35.99 -15.63 -58.76
N PRO A 12 -35.05 -15.96 -57.85
CA PRO A 12 -35.37 -16.41 -56.50
C PRO A 12 -36.12 -15.32 -55.72
N ARG A 13 -37.24 -15.70 -55.10
CA ARG A 13 -38.04 -14.79 -54.26
C ARG A 13 -37.18 -14.19 -53.13
N SER A 14 -37.21 -12.85 -53.03
CA SER A 14 -36.52 -12.04 -52.01
C SER A 14 -36.61 -12.65 -50.61
N ILE A 15 -35.45 -12.88 -50.00
CA ILE A 15 -35.28 -13.49 -48.67
C ILE A 15 -36.03 -12.67 -47.59
N PHE A 16 -36.14 -11.36 -47.79
CA PHE A 16 -36.85 -10.43 -46.90
C PHE A 16 -38.37 -10.64 -46.84
N ARG A 17 -38.98 -11.34 -47.81
CA ARG A 17 -40.41 -11.68 -47.82
C ARG A 17 -40.72 -13.07 -47.26
N ARG A 18 -39.71 -13.83 -46.81
CA ARG A 18 -39.95 -15.15 -46.20
C ARG A 18 -40.60 -14.98 -44.84
N LYS A 19 -41.73 -15.66 -44.59
CA LYS A 19 -42.48 -15.63 -43.31
C LYS A 19 -41.60 -15.88 -42.07
N ARG A 20 -40.57 -16.73 -42.20
CA ARG A 20 -39.60 -16.99 -41.12
C ARG A 20 -38.68 -15.79 -40.81
N PHE A 21 -38.31 -14.99 -41.80
CA PHE A 21 -37.50 -13.79 -41.61
C PHE A 21 -38.35 -12.67 -40.97
N LEU A 22 -39.54 -12.43 -41.51
CA LEU A 22 -40.49 -11.47 -40.92
C LEU A 22 -40.91 -11.85 -39.48
N GLY A 23 -41.15 -13.13 -39.21
CA GLY A 23 -41.61 -13.61 -37.91
C GLY A 23 -40.59 -13.47 -36.77
N VAL A 24 -39.29 -13.34 -37.09
CA VAL A 24 -38.22 -13.22 -36.08
C VAL A 24 -37.66 -11.80 -36.03
N PHE A 25 -37.45 -11.17 -37.19
CA PHE A 25 -36.77 -9.87 -37.24
C PHE A 25 -37.70 -8.67 -37.05
N VAL A 26 -38.99 -8.77 -37.37
CA VAL A 26 -39.94 -7.67 -37.13
C VAL A 26 -40.22 -7.45 -35.64
N PRO A 27 -40.46 -8.49 -34.82
CA PRO A 27 -40.62 -8.31 -33.37
C PRO A 27 -39.35 -7.76 -32.71
N ALA A 28 -38.17 -8.29 -33.09
CA ALA A 28 -36.89 -7.80 -32.57
C ALA A 28 -36.64 -6.34 -32.95
N GLY A 29 -36.94 -5.95 -34.20
CA GLY A 29 -36.87 -4.57 -34.67
C GLY A 29 -37.83 -3.65 -33.91
N LEU A 30 -39.06 -4.08 -33.67
CA LEU A 30 -40.04 -3.31 -32.90
C LEU A 30 -39.63 -3.13 -31.44
N VAL A 31 -39.04 -4.14 -30.80
CA VAL A 31 -38.49 -4.03 -29.44
C VAL A 31 -37.32 -3.05 -29.39
N ALA A 32 -36.41 -3.09 -30.37
CA ALA A 32 -35.30 -2.15 -30.46
C ALA A 32 -35.79 -0.70 -30.67
N VAL A 33 -36.79 -0.50 -31.55
CA VAL A 33 -37.39 0.81 -31.80
C VAL A 33 -38.16 1.32 -30.57
N ALA A 34 -38.93 0.46 -29.90
CA ALA A 34 -39.64 0.83 -28.68
C ALA A 34 -38.66 1.18 -27.55
N GLY A 35 -37.55 0.43 -27.41
CA GLY A 35 -36.47 0.75 -26.47
C GLY A 35 -35.78 2.09 -26.79
N ALA A 36 -35.51 2.37 -28.06
CA ALA A 36 -34.94 3.65 -28.49
C ALA A 36 -35.90 4.83 -28.23
N ILE A 37 -37.21 4.66 -28.51
CA ILE A 37 -38.25 5.66 -28.23
C ILE A 37 -38.38 5.88 -26.71
N ALA A 38 -38.35 4.82 -25.91
CA ALA A 38 -38.39 4.93 -24.45
C ALA A 38 -37.16 5.67 -23.88
N LEU A 39 -35.96 5.42 -24.43
CA LEU A 39 -34.74 6.14 -24.08
C LEU A 39 -34.77 7.62 -24.48
N PHE A 40 -35.37 7.94 -25.63
CA PHE A 40 -35.57 9.31 -26.11
C PHE A 40 -36.62 10.07 -25.28
N ALA A 41 -37.79 9.48 -25.09
CA ALA A 41 -38.91 10.08 -24.34
C ALA A 41 -38.62 10.18 -22.84
N GLY A 42 -37.81 9.28 -22.29
CA GLY A 42 -37.35 9.31 -20.90
C GLY A 42 -36.20 10.31 -20.62
N GLY A 43 -35.74 11.06 -21.63
CA GLY A 43 -34.68 12.05 -21.47
C GLY A 43 -33.28 11.46 -21.20
N VAL A 44 -33.12 10.14 -21.30
CA VAL A 44 -31.86 9.43 -21.00
C VAL A 44 -30.78 9.75 -22.04
N MET A 45 -31.18 10.00 -23.30
CA MET A 45 -30.29 10.50 -24.36
C MET A 45 -29.87 11.97 -24.18
N ALA A 46 -30.60 12.73 -23.35
CA ALA A 46 -30.32 14.14 -23.06
C ALA A 46 -29.57 14.31 -21.72
N LEU A 47 -29.34 13.23 -20.96
CA LEU A 47 -28.38 13.27 -19.88
C LEU A 47 -27.02 13.55 -20.51
N PRO A 48 -26.32 14.63 -20.14
CA PRO A 48 -24.97 14.84 -20.62
C PRO A 48 -24.19 13.59 -20.23
N LEU A 49 -23.64 12.88 -21.22
CA LEU A 49 -22.63 11.86 -20.97
C LEU A 49 -21.59 12.55 -20.11
N ARG A 50 -21.57 12.25 -18.81
CA ARG A 50 -20.61 12.86 -17.88
C ARG A 50 -19.24 12.55 -18.44
N GLU A 51 -18.53 13.57 -18.87
CA GLU A 51 -17.19 13.43 -19.43
C GLU A 51 -16.32 12.75 -18.37
N VAL A 52 -15.87 11.53 -18.68
CA VAL A 52 -14.99 10.76 -17.80
C VAL A 52 -13.56 11.20 -18.11
N VAL A 53 -12.92 11.81 -17.13
CA VAL A 53 -11.51 12.18 -17.22
C VAL A 53 -10.66 11.01 -16.76
N VAL A 54 -9.77 10.54 -17.63
CA VAL A 54 -8.74 9.56 -17.25
C VAL A 54 -7.58 10.31 -16.61
N VAL A 55 -7.29 9.97 -15.36
CA VAL A 55 -6.22 10.56 -14.56
C VAL A 55 -5.10 9.53 -14.42
N ASN A 56 -3.94 9.82 -15.01
CA ASN A 56 -2.80 8.92 -15.03
C ASN A 56 -1.92 9.16 -13.80
N GLY A 57 -1.65 8.11 -13.02
CA GLY A 57 -0.89 8.19 -11.80
C GLY A 57 0.28 7.24 -11.76
N ARG A 58 1.36 7.67 -11.11
CA ARG A 58 2.47 6.78 -10.72
C ARG A 58 2.55 6.65 -9.21
N LEU A 59 2.53 5.43 -8.67
CA LEU A 59 2.49 5.23 -7.22
C LEU A 59 3.21 3.97 -6.75
N ALA A 60 3.42 3.91 -5.44
CA ALA A 60 4.06 2.79 -4.76
C ALA A 60 3.04 1.98 -3.93
N SER A 61 3.28 1.78 -2.64
CA SER A 61 2.55 0.84 -1.76
C SER A 61 1.10 1.21 -1.38
N LYS A 62 0.43 2.05 -2.18
CA LYS A 62 -0.97 2.48 -1.95
C LYS A 62 -1.91 2.09 -3.08
N ALA A 63 -1.45 1.20 -3.96
CA ALA A 63 -2.22 0.75 -5.11
C ALA A 63 -3.54 0.09 -4.71
N GLU A 64 -3.57 -0.58 -3.57
CA GLU A 64 -4.76 -1.24 -3.05
C GLU A 64 -5.95 -0.27 -2.91
N PHE A 65 -5.70 1.00 -2.53
CA PHE A 65 -6.77 2.00 -2.46
C PHE A 65 -7.41 2.27 -3.82
N PHE A 66 -6.61 2.51 -4.87
CA PHE A 66 -7.14 2.81 -6.20
C PHE A 66 -7.58 1.56 -6.98
N ALA A 67 -7.08 0.38 -6.60
CA ALA A 67 -7.51 -0.90 -7.16
C ALA A 67 -8.86 -1.36 -6.59
N ASP A 68 -9.25 -0.87 -5.41
CA ASP A 68 -10.50 -1.22 -4.75
C ASP A 68 -11.73 -0.88 -5.61
N ALA A 69 -12.66 -1.83 -5.71
CA ALA A 69 -13.82 -1.72 -6.58
C ALA A 69 -14.75 -0.58 -6.14
N GLU A 70 -14.89 -0.34 -4.83
CA GLU A 70 -15.77 0.69 -4.29
C GLU A 70 -15.14 2.07 -4.49
N VAL A 71 -13.83 2.22 -4.26
CA VAL A 71 -13.10 3.44 -4.61
C VAL A 71 -13.27 3.78 -6.09
N ARG A 72 -13.07 2.82 -6.99
CA ARG A 72 -13.27 3.01 -8.44
C ARG A 72 -14.70 3.43 -8.76
N ARG A 73 -15.70 2.82 -8.12
CA ARG A 73 -17.11 3.16 -8.30
C ARG A 73 -17.40 4.61 -7.88
N ILE A 74 -16.88 5.03 -6.72
CA ILE A 74 -17.05 6.39 -6.20
C ILE A 74 -16.36 7.39 -7.14
N LEU A 75 -15.10 7.15 -7.53
CA LEU A 75 -14.38 8.01 -8.47
C LEU A 75 -15.11 8.14 -9.82
N MET A 76 -15.63 7.03 -10.35
CA MET A 76 -16.43 7.03 -11.59
C MET A 76 -17.73 7.84 -11.45
N ALA A 77 -18.40 7.78 -10.30
CA ALA A 77 -19.57 8.62 -10.03
C ALA A 77 -19.23 10.12 -10.06
N HIS A 78 -17.97 10.48 -9.75
CA HIS A 78 -17.40 11.81 -9.89
C HIS A 78 -16.80 12.09 -11.27
N GLY A 79 -16.95 11.19 -12.26
CA GLY A 79 -16.43 11.36 -13.62
C GLY A 79 -14.91 11.22 -13.71
N ILE A 80 -14.28 10.47 -12.81
CA ILE A 80 -12.85 10.23 -12.78
C ILE A 80 -12.58 8.74 -12.94
N GLN A 81 -11.76 8.38 -13.92
CA GLN A 81 -11.15 7.06 -14.03
C GLN A 81 -9.66 7.19 -13.76
N VAL A 82 -9.13 6.32 -12.89
CA VAL A 82 -7.70 6.34 -12.56
C VAL A 82 -6.97 5.24 -13.33
N SER A 83 -5.88 5.60 -14.00
CA SER A 83 -4.95 4.68 -14.67
C SER A 83 -3.63 4.70 -13.92
N LEU A 84 -3.07 3.53 -13.61
CA LEU A 84 -1.96 3.41 -12.66
C LEU A 84 -0.75 2.75 -13.29
N ASP A 85 0.40 3.36 -13.04
CA ASP A 85 1.71 2.77 -13.18
C ASP A 85 2.34 2.55 -11.79
N LEU A 86 2.82 1.34 -11.53
CA LEU A 86 3.37 0.94 -10.24
C LEU A 86 4.89 1.00 -10.28
N ALA A 87 5.49 1.66 -9.30
CA ALA A 87 6.94 1.77 -9.17
C ALA A 87 7.36 1.92 -7.70
N GLY A 88 8.62 1.59 -7.40
CA GLY A 88 9.21 1.88 -6.10
C GLY A 88 9.15 3.37 -5.78
N SER A 89 9.05 3.73 -4.49
CA SER A 89 8.93 5.14 -4.10
C SER A 89 10.13 5.97 -4.57
N ARG A 90 11.32 5.39 -4.53
CA ARG A 90 12.53 6.06 -5.01
C ARG A 90 12.58 6.10 -6.53
N ASP A 91 12.12 5.06 -7.22
CA ASP A 91 12.03 5.04 -8.69
C ASP A 91 11.13 6.16 -9.21
N ILE A 92 10.00 6.42 -8.54
CA ILE A 92 9.11 7.56 -8.86
C ILE A 92 9.87 8.89 -8.70
N ALA A 93 10.76 8.97 -7.71
CA ALA A 93 11.45 10.21 -7.39
C ALA A 93 12.58 10.57 -8.36
N VAL A 94 13.36 9.56 -8.77
CA VAL A 94 14.55 9.76 -9.61
C VAL A 94 14.24 9.78 -11.10
N ASN A 95 13.10 9.22 -11.53
CA ASN A 95 12.69 9.22 -12.93
C ASN A 95 11.81 10.43 -13.29
N SER A 96 11.59 10.65 -14.59
CA SER A 96 10.65 11.67 -15.06
C SER A 96 9.22 11.37 -14.59
N THR A 97 8.50 12.44 -14.36
CA THR A 97 7.07 12.45 -13.99
C THR A 97 6.20 13.03 -15.11
N ASP A 98 6.78 13.26 -16.28
CA ASP A 98 6.06 13.77 -17.45
C ASP A 98 5.03 12.76 -17.93
N GLY A 99 3.86 13.25 -18.36
CA GLY A 99 2.74 12.40 -18.79
C GLY A 99 1.87 11.86 -17.65
N TYR A 100 2.24 12.07 -16.39
CA TYR A 100 1.38 11.76 -15.24
C TYR A 100 0.65 12.99 -14.71
N ASP A 101 -0.59 12.79 -14.28
CA ASP A 101 -1.43 13.79 -13.62
C ASP A 101 -1.12 13.91 -12.12
N PHE A 102 -0.66 12.81 -11.51
CA PHE A 102 -0.22 12.79 -10.12
C PHE A 102 0.86 11.73 -9.88
N VAL A 103 1.59 11.91 -8.79
CA VAL A 103 2.43 10.85 -8.23
C VAL A 103 2.18 10.68 -6.74
N PHE A 104 2.24 9.44 -6.26
CA PHE A 104 1.97 9.11 -4.87
C PHE A 104 3.02 8.14 -4.29
N PRO A 105 4.23 8.64 -3.97
CA PRO A 105 5.26 7.84 -3.31
C PRO A 105 4.84 7.46 -1.88
N SER A 106 5.47 6.43 -1.32
CA SER A 106 5.07 5.88 -0.03
C SER A 106 5.58 6.62 1.20
N GLY A 107 6.45 7.61 1.03
CA GLY A 107 6.97 8.41 2.15
C GLY A 107 7.51 9.77 1.72
N ARG A 108 7.71 10.63 2.73
CA ARG A 108 8.18 12.02 2.57
C ARG A 108 9.54 12.16 1.86
N PRO A 109 10.55 11.29 2.06
CA PRO A 109 11.84 11.43 1.38
C PRO A 109 11.70 11.50 -0.16
N ALA A 110 10.95 10.57 -0.74
CA ALA A 110 10.69 10.53 -2.18
C ALA A 110 9.87 11.75 -2.66
N ALA A 111 8.86 12.18 -1.91
CA ALA A 111 8.10 13.40 -2.22
C ALA A 111 9.00 14.65 -2.27
N LEU A 112 9.93 14.77 -1.32
CA LEU A 112 10.90 15.88 -1.28
C LEU A 112 11.88 15.83 -2.45
N LEU A 113 12.39 14.64 -2.82
CA LEU A 113 13.24 14.46 -4.01
C LEU A 113 12.52 14.92 -5.28
N ILE A 114 11.25 14.54 -5.46
CA ILE A 114 10.44 14.96 -6.62
C ILE A 114 10.33 16.49 -6.65
N LYS A 115 9.97 17.12 -5.53
CA LYS A 115 9.84 18.58 -5.44
C LYS A 115 11.14 19.30 -5.76
N GLN A 116 12.26 18.82 -5.22
CA GLN A 116 13.59 19.38 -5.49
C GLN A 116 13.95 19.27 -6.98
N ARG A 117 13.74 18.10 -7.59
CA ARG A 117 13.96 17.88 -9.02
C ARG A 117 13.09 18.79 -9.90
N LEU A 118 11.79 18.90 -9.59
CA LEU A 118 10.87 19.77 -10.32
C LEU A 118 11.27 21.24 -10.20
N ALA A 119 11.72 21.68 -9.02
CA ALA A 119 12.22 23.05 -8.82
C ALA A 119 13.48 23.32 -9.66
N GLN A 120 14.43 22.38 -9.68
CA GLN A 120 15.68 22.50 -10.44
C GLN A 120 15.45 22.51 -11.96
N THR A 121 14.43 21.81 -12.44
CA THR A 121 14.09 21.69 -13.86
C THR A 121 13.09 22.76 -14.33
N GLY A 122 12.72 23.71 -13.46
CA GLY A 122 11.81 24.81 -13.81
C GLY A 122 10.34 24.42 -13.95
N HIS A 123 9.94 23.22 -13.50
CA HIS A 123 8.55 22.77 -13.53
C HIS A 123 7.72 23.45 -12.44
N ARG A 124 6.41 23.56 -12.69
CA ARG A 124 5.44 24.02 -11.69
C ARG A 124 5.48 23.10 -10.46
N GLN A 125 5.51 23.71 -9.28
CA GLN A 125 5.44 22.95 -8.03
C GLN A 125 4.05 22.30 -7.86
N PRO A 126 3.99 21.00 -7.52
CA PRO A 126 2.73 20.30 -7.36
C PRO A 126 1.99 20.75 -6.10
N LYS A 127 0.66 20.66 -6.14
CA LYS A 127 -0.14 20.73 -4.92
C LYS A 127 -0.01 19.41 -4.16
N MET A 128 0.02 19.50 -2.84
CA MET A 128 0.25 18.35 -1.96
C MET A 128 -1.01 18.02 -1.18
N TYR A 129 -1.34 16.75 -1.17
CA TYR A 129 -2.49 16.20 -0.44
C TYR A 129 -2.01 15.07 0.48
N LYS A 130 -2.68 14.94 1.63
CA LYS A 130 -2.41 13.89 2.63
C LYS A 130 -3.73 13.20 2.96
N PRO A 131 -4.25 12.34 2.06
CA PRO A 131 -5.60 11.79 2.23
C PRO A 131 -5.66 10.76 3.37
N PHE A 132 -4.62 9.96 3.48
CA PHE A 132 -4.48 8.89 4.48
C PHE A 132 -3.02 8.47 4.58
N PHE A 133 -2.68 7.75 5.63
CA PHE A 133 -1.34 7.27 5.89
C PHE A 133 -1.36 5.87 6.51
N SER A 134 -0.19 5.23 6.53
CA SER A 134 0.01 3.94 7.14
C SER A 134 1.43 3.93 7.71
N PRO A 135 1.60 3.73 9.02
CA PRO A 135 2.90 3.50 9.63
C PRO A 135 3.57 2.24 9.07
N ILE A 136 4.89 2.18 9.22
CA ILE A 136 5.67 0.97 9.00
C ILE A 136 5.73 0.20 10.31
N VAL A 137 5.52 -1.11 10.21
CA VAL A 137 5.50 -2.05 11.33
C VAL A 137 6.32 -3.28 10.99
N LEU A 138 6.72 -4.04 12.01
CA LEU A 138 7.30 -5.36 11.82
C LEU A 138 6.19 -6.39 12.02
N ALA A 139 5.76 -7.03 10.94
CA ALA A 139 4.80 -8.12 10.95
C ALA A 139 5.49 -9.43 11.37
N SER A 140 4.82 -10.24 12.19
CA SER A 140 5.32 -11.54 12.63
C SER A 140 4.17 -12.51 12.91
N TYR A 141 4.49 -13.71 13.35
CA TYR A 141 3.52 -14.72 13.73
C TYR A 141 3.54 -14.92 15.23
N ARG A 142 2.39 -15.33 15.80
CA ARG A 142 2.19 -15.46 17.24
C ARG A 142 3.30 -16.27 17.92
N GLU A 143 3.70 -17.40 17.34
CA GLU A 143 4.76 -18.24 17.91
C GLU A 143 6.12 -17.51 18.03
N TYR A 144 6.48 -16.70 17.03
CA TYR A 144 7.72 -15.93 17.02
C TYR A 144 7.64 -14.74 17.96
N ALA A 145 6.50 -14.04 17.97
CA ALA A 145 6.25 -12.94 18.90
C ALA A 145 6.25 -13.39 20.37
N GLU A 146 5.73 -14.58 20.66
CA GLU A 146 5.75 -15.15 22.00
C GLU A 146 7.17 -15.56 22.44
N VAL A 147 8.01 -16.05 21.52
CA VAL A 147 9.45 -16.27 21.80
C VAL A 147 10.16 -14.93 22.06
N LEU A 148 9.85 -13.88 21.29
CA LEU A 148 10.41 -12.54 21.54
C LEU A 148 9.92 -11.93 22.86
N ALA A 149 8.71 -12.26 23.31
CA ALA A 149 8.13 -11.73 24.54
C ALA A 149 8.71 -12.42 25.79
N GLU A 150 9.01 -13.71 25.70
CA GLU A 150 9.55 -14.51 26.80
C GLU A 150 10.80 -15.29 26.39
N PRO A 151 11.88 -14.63 25.93
CA PRO A 151 13.12 -15.31 25.55
C PRO A 151 13.95 -15.65 26.78
N ALA A 152 14.98 -16.48 26.60
CA ALA A 152 15.88 -16.87 27.69
C ALA A 152 16.66 -15.70 28.33
N THR A 153 16.84 -14.59 27.61
CA THR A 153 17.70 -13.45 28.01
C THR A 153 16.95 -12.17 28.40
N GLY A 154 15.60 -12.22 28.46
CA GLY A 154 14.74 -11.07 28.77
C GLY A 154 14.01 -10.47 27.56
N PRO A 155 12.82 -9.86 27.77
CA PRO A 155 11.84 -9.55 26.72
C PRO A 155 12.38 -8.60 25.64
N VAL A 156 12.26 -9.01 24.38
CA VAL A 156 12.55 -8.20 23.19
C VAL A 156 11.31 -7.45 22.72
N VAL A 157 10.12 -7.97 23.03
CA VAL A 157 8.83 -7.29 22.82
C VAL A 157 7.96 -7.41 24.07
N THR A 158 6.98 -6.52 24.21
CA THR A 158 5.98 -6.58 25.28
C THR A 158 4.58 -6.57 24.66
N PRO A 159 3.66 -7.46 25.06
CA PRO A 159 2.29 -7.39 24.60
C PRO A 159 1.64 -6.04 24.91
N GLN A 160 0.96 -5.44 23.93
CA GLN A 160 0.17 -4.25 24.17
C GLN A 160 -1.06 -4.58 25.01
N ASN A 161 -1.41 -3.68 25.92
CA ASN A 161 -2.62 -3.79 26.72
C ASN A 161 -3.82 -3.33 25.89
N THR A 162 -4.42 -4.26 25.14
CA THR A 162 -5.59 -4.02 24.30
C THR A 162 -6.76 -4.89 24.71
N THR A 163 -7.98 -4.42 24.48
CA THR A 163 -9.19 -5.23 24.67
C THR A 163 -9.34 -6.22 23.52
N GLY A 164 -9.52 -7.50 23.82
CA GLY A 164 -9.73 -8.56 22.83
C GLY A 164 -8.47 -9.40 22.56
N PRO A 165 -8.32 -9.97 21.34
CA PRO A 165 -7.18 -10.84 21.03
C PRO A 165 -5.87 -10.05 21.07
N ARG A 166 -4.83 -10.68 21.62
CA ARG A 166 -3.47 -10.11 21.68
C ARG A 166 -2.85 -10.12 20.28
N LEU A 167 -3.08 -9.05 19.52
CA LEU A 167 -2.61 -8.89 18.14
C LEU A 167 -1.38 -7.99 18.00
N TYR A 168 -1.04 -7.21 19.02
CA TYR A 168 -0.01 -6.18 18.94
C TYR A 168 0.98 -6.27 20.10
N TYR A 169 2.23 -5.95 19.80
CA TYR A 169 3.34 -5.91 20.74
C TYR A 169 4.13 -4.63 20.55
N ASP A 170 4.61 -4.04 21.64
CA ASP A 170 5.61 -2.97 21.61
C ASP A 170 7.01 -3.58 21.49
N MET A 171 7.81 -3.06 20.57
CA MET A 171 9.17 -3.52 20.30
C MET A 171 10.17 -2.39 20.59
N PRO A 172 10.88 -2.44 21.73
CA PRO A 172 12.09 -1.66 21.94
C PRO A 172 13.14 -2.06 20.89
N MET A 173 13.41 -1.14 19.96
CA MET A 173 14.26 -1.44 18.80
C MET A 173 15.73 -1.67 19.18
N ASP A 174 16.20 -1.09 20.27
CA ASP A 174 17.53 -1.35 20.84
C ASP A 174 17.70 -2.84 21.17
N ARG A 175 16.74 -3.44 21.86
CA ARG A 175 16.76 -4.87 22.20
C ARG A 175 16.68 -5.76 20.98
N PHE A 176 15.89 -5.38 19.98
CA PHE A 176 15.79 -6.14 18.75
C PHE A 176 17.10 -6.08 17.94
N VAL A 177 17.65 -4.88 17.74
CA VAL A 177 18.93 -4.68 17.04
C VAL A 177 20.05 -5.47 17.71
N ASP A 178 20.10 -5.46 19.04
CA ASP A 178 21.03 -6.26 19.85
C ASP A 178 20.97 -7.77 19.54
N VAL A 179 19.76 -8.32 19.39
CA VAL A 179 19.55 -9.74 19.08
C VAL A 179 20.05 -10.07 17.67
N VAL A 180 19.76 -9.19 16.71
CA VAL A 180 20.19 -9.30 15.31
C VAL A 180 21.72 -9.19 15.21
N GLU A 181 22.34 -8.23 15.89
CA GLU A 181 23.78 -7.98 15.89
C GLU A 181 24.56 -9.19 16.45
N ARG A 182 24.03 -9.83 17.50
CA ARG A 182 24.62 -11.07 18.05
C ARG A 182 24.47 -12.29 17.13
N GLY A 183 23.70 -12.19 16.05
CA GLY A 183 23.42 -13.30 15.15
C GLY A 183 22.67 -14.45 15.84
N THR A 184 21.84 -14.12 16.82
CA THR A 184 21.07 -15.11 17.62
C THR A 184 20.11 -15.85 16.70
N THR A 185 20.02 -17.17 16.85
CA THR A 185 19.05 -18.02 16.14
C THR A 185 17.78 -18.20 16.96
N TRP A 186 16.65 -18.48 16.30
CA TRP A 186 15.35 -18.60 16.97
C TRP A 186 15.32 -19.70 18.04
N ASP A 187 15.92 -20.85 17.74
CA ASP A 187 16.07 -21.98 18.67
C ASP A 187 16.90 -21.65 19.93
N ARG A 188 17.88 -20.75 19.83
CA ARG A 188 18.69 -20.27 20.96
C ARG A 188 18.02 -19.15 21.74
N LEU A 189 17.21 -18.33 21.06
CA LEU A 189 16.45 -17.26 21.70
C LEU A 189 15.31 -17.83 22.56
N ALA A 190 14.69 -18.90 22.08
CA ALA A 190 13.62 -19.62 22.75
C ALA A 190 13.97 -20.03 24.19
N ALA A 191 13.06 -19.77 25.12
CA ALA A 191 13.17 -20.27 26.48
C ALA A 191 12.94 -21.80 26.54
N PRO A 192 13.48 -22.51 27.55
CA PRO A 192 13.36 -23.98 27.63
C PRO A 192 11.92 -24.52 27.62
N ASN A 193 10.95 -23.72 28.09
CA ASN A 193 9.53 -24.07 28.13
C ASN A 193 8.76 -23.70 26.85
N ARG A 194 9.42 -23.13 25.83
CA ARG A 194 8.80 -22.67 24.58
C ARG A 194 9.73 -22.96 23.39
N VAL A 195 9.80 -24.24 23.00
CA VAL A 195 10.68 -24.70 21.91
C VAL A 195 10.17 -24.21 20.56
N LEU A 196 11.05 -23.54 19.81
CA LEU A 196 10.83 -23.13 18.43
C LEU A 196 11.97 -23.69 17.57
N PRO A 197 11.77 -24.81 16.86
CA PRO A 197 12.84 -25.52 16.14
C PRO A 197 13.18 -24.80 14.82
N ASN A 198 13.77 -23.62 14.93
CA ASN A 198 14.21 -22.80 13.80
C ASN A 198 15.65 -22.35 14.05
N SER A 199 16.59 -22.89 13.28
CA SER A 199 18.02 -22.56 13.38
C SER A 199 18.43 -21.33 12.56
N ASN A 200 17.47 -20.63 11.94
CA ASN A 200 17.76 -19.38 11.23
C ASN A 200 17.96 -18.24 12.23
N ARG A 201 18.71 -17.23 11.79
CA ARG A 201 18.94 -16.00 12.55
C ARG A 201 17.64 -15.22 12.72
N VAL A 202 17.52 -14.57 13.87
CA VAL A 202 16.51 -13.54 14.09
C VAL A 202 16.93 -12.31 13.28
N LEU A 203 16.09 -11.91 12.32
CA LEU A 203 16.26 -10.72 11.49
C LEU A 203 14.89 -10.26 10.99
N ALA A 204 14.79 -9.00 10.57
CA ALA A 204 13.61 -8.50 9.85
C ALA A 204 13.93 -8.47 8.35
N GLN A 205 13.06 -9.08 7.55
CA GLN A 205 13.16 -9.02 6.10
C GLN A 205 12.48 -7.76 5.55
N THR A 206 13.08 -7.21 4.51
CA THR A 206 12.68 -5.99 3.84
C THR A 206 12.69 -6.19 2.33
N SER A 207 12.00 -5.28 1.65
CA SER A 207 12.12 -5.11 0.20
C SER A 207 13.47 -4.50 -0.19
N ASP A 208 13.68 -4.28 -1.49
CA ASP A 208 14.90 -3.66 -1.99
C ASP A 208 15.12 -2.24 -1.43
N LEU A 209 16.33 -1.96 -0.95
CA LEU A 209 16.69 -0.68 -0.31
C LEU A 209 16.80 0.46 -1.32
N CYS A 210 17.15 0.16 -2.58
CA CYS A 210 17.37 1.14 -3.62
C CYS A 210 16.08 1.69 -4.23
N SER A 211 14.95 1.01 -4.03
CA SER A 211 13.65 1.38 -4.59
C SER A 211 12.57 1.62 -3.53
N SER A 212 12.61 0.90 -2.39
CA SER A 212 11.50 0.86 -1.43
C SER A 212 11.61 1.87 -0.28
N ASN A 213 10.49 2.54 -0.01
CA ASN A 213 10.35 3.42 1.15
C ASN A 213 10.31 2.65 2.48
N SER A 214 9.75 1.44 2.52
CA SER A 214 9.71 0.65 3.77
C SER A 214 11.12 0.26 4.21
N SER A 215 11.95 -0.17 3.27
CA SER A 215 13.35 -0.50 3.49
C SER A 215 14.18 0.72 3.90
N ALA A 216 14.02 1.86 3.22
CA ALA A 216 14.71 3.11 3.58
C ALA A 216 14.32 3.63 4.98
N THR A 217 13.05 3.49 5.35
CA THR A 217 12.58 3.90 6.68
C THR A 217 13.09 2.96 7.76
N TYR A 218 13.09 1.64 7.50
CA TYR A 218 13.66 0.65 8.42
C TYR A 218 15.17 0.84 8.61
N LEU A 219 15.91 1.14 7.53
CA LEU A 219 17.30 1.59 7.62
C LEU A 219 17.45 2.77 8.58
N GLY A 220 16.65 3.83 8.38
CA GLY A 220 16.71 5.03 9.22
C GLY A 220 16.46 4.72 10.69
N LEU A 221 15.51 3.82 10.99
CA LEU A 221 15.22 3.36 12.34
C LEU A 221 16.37 2.58 12.96
N VAL A 222 16.92 1.58 12.26
CA VAL A 222 18.08 0.79 12.74
C VAL A 222 19.29 1.70 12.95
N ALA A 223 19.55 2.61 12.01
CA ALA A 223 20.65 3.57 12.11
C ALA A 223 20.50 4.51 13.32
N PHE A 224 19.30 5.04 13.55
CA PHE A 224 19.02 5.92 14.68
C PHE A 224 19.31 5.22 16.01
N VAL A 225 18.82 3.99 16.16
CA VAL A 225 19.01 3.18 17.38
C VAL A 225 20.47 2.77 17.55
N ALA A 226 21.12 2.27 16.50
CA ALA A 226 22.54 1.89 16.52
C ALA A 226 23.50 3.06 16.76
N ASN A 227 23.02 4.29 16.61
CA ASN A 227 23.75 5.52 16.88
C ASN A 227 23.31 6.20 18.19
N GLY A 228 22.69 5.46 19.12
CA GLY A 228 22.31 5.98 20.44
C GLY A 228 21.18 7.00 20.39
N ASN A 229 20.22 6.81 19.49
CA ASN A 229 19.07 7.70 19.28
C ASN A 229 19.47 9.11 18.79
N VAL A 230 20.48 9.19 17.94
CA VAL A 230 20.97 10.43 17.32
C VAL A 230 21.09 10.26 15.81
N ILE A 231 20.57 11.22 15.04
CA ILE A 231 20.74 11.24 13.58
C ILE A 231 22.13 11.78 13.19
N PRO A 232 22.76 11.26 12.11
CA PRO A 232 24.01 11.80 11.63
C PRO A 232 23.84 13.27 11.18
N GLN A 233 24.86 14.09 11.43
CA GLN A 233 24.85 15.51 11.09
C GLN A 233 25.72 15.84 9.87
N THR A 234 26.68 14.97 9.54
CA THR A 234 27.59 15.15 8.41
C THR A 234 27.55 13.97 7.46
N GLU A 235 28.01 14.16 6.22
CA GLU A 235 28.15 13.09 5.24
C GLU A 235 29.11 11.99 5.72
N ALA A 236 30.21 12.36 6.38
CA ALA A 236 31.17 11.41 6.93
C ALA A 236 30.53 10.52 8.01
N ASP A 237 29.76 11.13 8.93
CA ASP A 237 29.05 10.37 9.97
C ASP A 237 28.00 9.44 9.36
N ALA A 238 27.25 9.92 8.35
CA ALA A 238 26.24 9.14 7.67
C ALA A 238 26.84 7.90 6.99
N ILE A 239 27.96 8.05 6.27
CA ILE A 239 28.67 6.94 5.61
C ILE A 239 29.25 5.96 6.65
N ALA A 240 29.88 6.47 7.70
CA ALA A 240 30.43 5.61 8.77
C ALA A 240 29.33 4.81 9.47
N LEU A 241 28.20 5.45 9.79
CA LEU A 241 27.05 4.79 10.39
C LEU A 241 26.42 3.77 9.42
N ALA A 242 26.31 4.11 8.14
CA ALA A 242 25.80 3.20 7.11
C ALA A 242 26.63 1.92 7.03
N ARG A 243 27.96 2.03 7.03
CA ARG A 243 28.88 0.88 7.07
C ARG A 243 28.71 0.04 8.33
N LYS A 244 28.52 0.69 9.49
CA LYS A 244 28.27 0.00 10.76
C LYS A 244 27.01 -0.85 10.72
N VAL A 245 25.90 -0.30 10.19
CA VAL A 245 24.60 -0.99 10.20
C VAL A 245 24.35 -1.88 8.98
N LYS A 246 25.18 -1.79 7.93
CA LYS A 246 25.06 -2.59 6.70
C LYS A 246 24.83 -4.09 6.98
N PRO A 247 25.61 -4.77 7.86
CA PRO A 247 25.40 -6.19 8.13
C PRO A 247 24.03 -6.53 8.75
N LEU A 248 23.41 -5.60 9.47
CA LEU A 248 22.10 -5.80 10.11
C LEU A 248 20.95 -5.79 9.08
N LEU A 249 21.18 -5.19 7.91
CA LEU A 249 20.20 -5.02 6.86
C LEU A 249 20.42 -6.00 5.71
N THR A 250 21.67 -6.35 5.40
CA THR A 250 22.00 -7.25 4.29
C THR A 250 22.05 -8.73 4.68
N ALA A 251 22.05 -9.05 5.99
CA ALA A 251 22.02 -10.44 6.46
C ALA A 251 20.79 -11.23 6.01
N GLN A 252 19.72 -10.55 5.58
CA GLN A 252 18.53 -11.16 4.99
C GLN A 252 18.79 -11.86 3.64
N GLY A 253 19.91 -11.55 2.97
CA GLY A 253 20.18 -12.01 1.60
C GLY A 253 19.38 -11.23 0.57
N LEU A 254 18.82 -11.93 -0.42
CA LEU A 254 18.04 -11.33 -1.51
C LEU A 254 16.74 -10.72 -0.95
N PRO A 255 16.50 -9.41 -1.10
CA PRO A 255 15.25 -8.79 -0.67
C PRO A 255 14.05 -9.31 -1.48
N ALA A 256 12.88 -9.37 -0.85
CA ALA A 256 11.65 -9.77 -1.54
C ALA A 256 10.99 -8.58 -2.23
N GLU A 257 10.35 -8.80 -3.38
CA GLU A 257 9.63 -7.74 -4.10
C GLU A 257 8.35 -7.32 -3.38
N ASP A 258 7.58 -8.30 -2.87
CA ASP A 258 6.34 -8.09 -2.13
C ASP A 258 6.41 -8.68 -0.71
N MET A 259 6.83 -7.85 0.24
CA MET A 259 6.92 -8.23 1.66
C MET A 259 5.56 -8.56 2.27
N ALA A 260 4.50 -7.85 1.90
CA ALA A 260 3.19 -8.01 2.50
C ALA A 260 2.47 -9.24 1.95
N GLY A 261 2.52 -9.44 0.63
CA GLY A 261 2.01 -10.66 0.00
C GLY A 261 2.69 -11.91 0.55
N GLY A 262 4.02 -11.89 0.68
CA GLY A 262 4.78 -13.00 1.27
C GLY A 262 4.39 -13.29 2.72
N TYR A 263 4.18 -12.25 3.54
CA TYR A 263 3.72 -12.40 4.93
C TYR A 263 2.26 -12.89 5.05
N LEU A 264 1.37 -12.41 4.17
CA LEU A 264 -0.04 -12.80 4.20
C LEU A 264 -0.29 -14.17 3.55
N ALA A 265 0.67 -14.70 2.79
CA ALA A 265 0.59 -16.03 2.21
C ALA A 265 0.46 -17.13 3.28
N PRO A 266 -0.26 -18.24 3.01
CA PRO A 266 -0.45 -19.33 3.97
C PRO A 266 0.84 -19.91 4.56
N ASP A 267 1.92 -19.92 3.78
CA ASP A 267 3.27 -20.42 4.08
C ASP A 267 4.25 -19.31 4.48
N GLY A 268 3.80 -18.06 4.58
CA GLY A 268 4.65 -16.90 4.88
C GLY A 268 5.48 -17.05 6.16
N GLN A 269 5.00 -17.85 7.12
CA GLN A 269 5.67 -18.13 8.40
C GLN A 269 7.04 -18.81 8.20
N GLY A 270 7.18 -19.62 7.16
CA GLY A 270 8.46 -20.24 6.78
C GLY A 270 9.33 -19.35 5.91
N LEU A 271 8.74 -18.38 5.20
CA LEU A 271 9.46 -17.47 4.30
C LEU A 271 10.10 -16.30 5.06
N ALA A 272 9.31 -15.68 5.94
CA ALA A 272 9.74 -14.50 6.68
C ALA A 272 9.12 -14.44 8.09
N PRO A 273 9.84 -14.94 9.12
CA PRO A 273 9.39 -14.85 10.52
C PRO A 273 9.08 -13.43 10.98
N ILE A 274 9.83 -12.45 10.46
CA ILE A 274 9.59 -11.02 10.68
C ILE A 274 9.70 -10.30 9.33
N ALA A 275 8.64 -9.60 8.93
CA ALA A 275 8.57 -8.85 7.68
C ALA A 275 8.28 -7.37 7.94
N VAL A 276 9.03 -6.46 7.32
CA VAL A 276 8.75 -5.02 7.38
C VAL A 276 7.68 -4.67 6.36
N ILE A 277 6.49 -4.26 6.85
CA ILE A 277 5.32 -3.96 6.02
C ILE A 277 4.65 -2.66 6.44
N TYR A 278 3.63 -2.24 5.70
CA TYR A 278 2.74 -1.16 6.11
C TYR A 278 1.57 -1.71 6.95
N GLU A 279 1.23 -1.03 8.04
CA GLU A 279 0.16 -1.42 8.96
C GLU A 279 -1.18 -1.72 8.26
N HIS A 280 -1.57 -0.88 7.30
CA HIS A 280 -2.84 -1.03 6.59
C HIS A 280 -2.98 -2.38 5.89
N GLN A 281 -1.88 -2.98 5.43
CA GLN A 281 -1.91 -4.26 4.71
C GLN A 281 -2.35 -5.40 5.64
N TYR A 282 -1.86 -5.38 6.88
CA TYR A 282 -2.31 -6.30 7.92
C TYR A 282 -3.74 -6.02 8.38
N LEU A 283 -4.10 -4.75 8.59
CA LEU A 283 -5.44 -4.39 9.06
C LEU A 283 -6.52 -4.69 8.01
N ALA A 284 -6.25 -4.43 6.74
CA ALA A 284 -7.14 -4.81 5.63
C ALA A 284 -7.32 -6.32 5.57
N HIS A 285 -6.27 -7.12 5.81
CA HIS A 285 -6.37 -8.57 5.95
C HIS A 285 -7.25 -8.97 7.13
N GLN A 286 -7.10 -8.32 8.28
CA GLN A 286 -7.89 -8.62 9.47
C GLN A 286 -9.37 -8.31 9.27
N LEU A 287 -9.69 -7.14 8.70
CA LEU A 287 -11.05 -6.73 8.38
C LEU A 287 -11.72 -7.72 7.41
N ARG A 288 -11.05 -8.04 6.29
CA ARG A 288 -11.56 -9.04 5.33
C ARG A 288 -11.73 -10.43 5.94
N THR A 289 -10.82 -10.84 6.82
CA THR A 289 -10.90 -12.14 7.49
C THR A 289 -12.06 -12.18 8.47
N LEU A 290 -12.26 -11.11 9.22
CA LEU A 290 -13.38 -10.94 10.14
C LEU A 290 -14.71 -10.95 9.40
N GLU A 291 -14.85 -10.20 8.32
CA GLU A 291 -16.06 -10.19 7.47
C GLU A 291 -16.39 -11.58 6.92
N ARG A 292 -15.37 -12.33 6.47
CA ARG A 292 -15.56 -13.64 5.85
C ARG A 292 -15.83 -14.76 6.86
N THR A 293 -15.23 -14.69 8.05
CA THR A 293 -15.21 -15.84 9.00
C THR A 293 -15.86 -15.55 10.35
N GLY A 294 -16.18 -14.30 10.64
CA GLY A 294 -16.64 -13.86 11.96
C GLY A 294 -15.54 -13.84 13.03
N ARG A 295 -14.28 -14.09 12.67
CA ARG A 295 -13.13 -14.08 13.60
C ARG A 295 -11.92 -13.41 12.95
N VAL A 296 -11.07 -12.82 13.77
CA VAL A 296 -9.77 -12.30 13.32
C VAL A 296 -8.79 -13.44 13.06
N ASP A 297 -7.76 -13.18 12.26
CA ASP A 297 -6.58 -14.03 12.15
C ASP A 297 -5.71 -13.82 13.40
N ASP A 298 -5.75 -14.76 14.35
CA ASP A 298 -4.96 -14.69 15.57
C ASP A 298 -3.53 -15.23 15.40
N ARG A 299 -3.19 -15.82 14.26
CA ARG A 299 -1.83 -16.34 14.01
C ARG A 299 -0.86 -15.24 13.63
N ARG A 300 -1.35 -14.21 12.97
CA ARG A 300 -0.57 -13.05 12.50
C ARG A 300 -0.67 -11.92 13.51
N VAL A 301 0.45 -11.25 13.78
CA VAL A 301 0.55 -10.18 14.78
C VAL A 301 1.47 -9.06 14.28
N LEU A 302 1.34 -7.88 14.87
CA LEU A 302 2.24 -6.76 14.59
C LEU A 302 3.12 -6.44 15.80
N LEU A 303 4.38 -6.14 15.50
CA LEU A 303 5.37 -5.64 16.43
C LEU A 303 5.60 -4.15 16.07
N TYR A 304 5.15 -3.26 16.95
CA TYR A 304 5.24 -1.82 16.79
C TYR A 304 6.60 -1.35 17.30
N PRO A 305 7.47 -0.79 16.45
CA PRO A 305 8.72 -0.22 16.91
C PRO A 305 8.44 0.95 17.85
N ALA A 306 9.10 1.01 19.01
CA ALA A 306 8.91 2.08 19.99
C ALA A 306 9.43 3.44 19.46
N ALA A 307 10.50 3.43 18.66
CA ALA A 307 10.96 4.57 17.90
C ALA A 307 10.22 4.58 16.54
N GLN A 308 9.18 5.42 16.41
CA GLN A 308 8.41 5.48 15.16
C GLN A 308 8.84 6.66 14.29
N VAL A 309 9.11 6.34 13.04
CA VAL A 309 9.18 7.32 11.96
C VAL A 309 7.80 7.37 11.32
N GLN A 310 7.11 8.51 11.44
CA GLN A 310 5.85 8.68 10.74
C GLN A 310 6.09 8.72 9.23
N THR A 311 5.66 7.68 8.53
CA THR A 311 5.49 7.73 7.09
C THR A 311 4.20 8.44 6.78
N VAL A 312 4.24 9.77 6.71
CA VAL A 312 3.18 10.58 6.12
C VAL A 312 3.47 10.71 4.62
N PRO A 313 2.84 9.88 3.78
CA PRO A 313 3.00 9.95 2.34
C PRO A 313 2.32 11.22 1.81
N GLU A 314 2.89 11.79 0.77
CA GLU A 314 2.33 12.97 0.11
C GLU A 314 1.85 12.56 -1.29
N PHE A 315 0.61 12.87 -1.60
CA PHE A 315 0.08 12.82 -2.96
C PHE A 315 0.44 14.14 -3.63
N LEU A 316 1.16 14.09 -4.75
CA LEU A 316 1.61 15.26 -5.50
C LEU A 316 0.76 15.39 -6.77
N ALA A 317 -0.11 16.39 -6.80
CA ALA A 317 -0.90 16.74 -7.97
C ALA A 317 -0.06 17.55 -8.97
N LEU A 318 0.24 16.96 -10.12
CA LEU A 318 1.06 17.56 -11.18
C LEU A 318 0.22 18.40 -12.15
N THR A 319 -1.05 18.02 -12.36
CA THR A 319 -2.00 18.67 -13.28
C THR A 319 -3.30 19.07 -12.57
N PRO A 320 -4.17 19.89 -13.20
CA PRO A 320 -5.51 20.19 -12.66
C PRO A 320 -6.39 18.94 -12.49
N ALA A 321 -6.19 17.90 -13.30
CA ALA A 321 -6.92 16.64 -13.15
C ALA A 321 -6.43 15.86 -11.91
N GLY A 322 -5.11 15.83 -11.69
CA GLY A 322 -4.53 15.29 -10.45
C GLY A 322 -4.93 16.09 -9.21
N ASP A 323 -5.04 17.42 -9.33
CA ASP A 323 -5.51 18.32 -8.27
C ASP A 323 -6.95 17.97 -7.85
N ARG A 324 -7.85 17.82 -8.84
CA ARG A 324 -9.22 17.39 -8.62
C ARG A 324 -9.30 16.03 -7.93
N LEU A 325 -8.46 15.08 -8.34
CA LEU A 325 -8.40 13.76 -7.70
C LEU A 325 -7.90 13.87 -6.25
N GLY A 326 -6.80 14.60 -6.01
CA GLY A 326 -6.21 14.81 -4.69
C GLY A 326 -7.18 15.44 -3.69
N GLU A 327 -7.90 16.47 -4.11
CA GLU A 327 -8.97 17.10 -3.33
C GLU A 327 -10.08 16.10 -2.99
N LEU A 328 -10.53 15.32 -3.98
CA LEU A 328 -11.62 14.38 -3.82
C LEU A 328 -11.27 13.26 -2.82
N ILE A 329 -10.10 12.63 -2.95
CA ILE A 329 -9.67 11.56 -2.04
C ILE A 329 -9.42 12.06 -0.61
N MET A 330 -9.10 13.35 -0.43
CA MET A 330 -8.89 13.96 0.88
C MET A 330 -10.20 14.36 1.57
N THR A 331 -11.21 14.78 0.80
CA THR A 331 -12.42 15.43 1.37
C THR A 331 -13.68 14.59 1.29
N ASN A 332 -13.80 13.68 0.32
CA ASN A 332 -15.01 12.88 0.14
C ASN A 332 -15.20 11.89 1.32
N PRO A 333 -16.33 11.94 2.04
CA PRO A 333 -16.55 11.12 3.23
C PRO A 333 -16.59 9.62 2.93
N ASP A 334 -17.08 9.22 1.75
CA ASP A 334 -17.15 7.81 1.36
C ASP A 334 -15.78 7.25 1.01
N LEU A 335 -14.93 8.03 0.33
CA LEU A 335 -13.54 7.65 0.06
C LEU A 335 -12.71 7.57 1.36
N ARG A 336 -12.92 8.50 2.29
CA ARG A 336 -12.27 8.47 3.61
C ARG A 336 -12.70 7.26 4.44
N ARG A 337 -14.00 6.96 4.46
CA ARG A 337 -14.53 5.75 5.09
C ARG A 337 -13.93 4.49 4.46
N ARG A 338 -13.86 4.45 3.12
CA ARG A 338 -13.27 3.32 2.42
C ARG A 338 -11.79 3.16 2.72
N ALA A 339 -11.06 4.25 2.94
CA ALA A 339 -9.66 4.18 3.39
C ALA A 339 -9.53 3.48 4.75
N LEU A 340 -10.43 3.77 5.71
CA LEU A 340 -10.49 3.08 7.01
C LEU A 340 -10.79 1.58 6.85
N GLU A 341 -11.75 1.23 5.99
CA GLU A 341 -12.09 -0.17 5.66
C GLU A 341 -10.94 -0.93 4.98
N LEU A 342 -10.03 -0.20 4.32
CA LEU A 342 -8.79 -0.72 3.76
C LEU A 342 -7.60 -0.62 4.75
N GLY A 343 -7.88 -0.38 6.03
CA GLY A 343 -6.89 -0.38 7.10
C GLY A 343 -6.00 0.86 7.16
N PHE A 344 -6.21 1.87 6.32
CA PHE A 344 -5.45 3.11 6.39
C PHE A 344 -5.90 3.97 7.57
N ARG A 345 -4.98 4.80 8.07
CA ARG A 345 -5.31 5.88 9.00
C ARG A 345 -5.69 7.12 8.21
N VAL A 346 -6.76 7.78 8.60
CA VAL A 346 -7.18 9.07 8.03
C VAL A 346 -6.81 10.20 8.98
N PHE A 347 -6.52 11.38 8.42
CA PHE A 347 -6.30 12.59 9.23
C PHE A 347 -7.63 13.09 9.81
N GLU A 348 -7.56 13.73 10.97
CA GLU A 348 -8.73 14.39 11.56
C GLU A 348 -9.16 15.61 10.74
N ALA A 349 -10.37 16.13 11.01
CA ALA A 349 -10.92 17.28 10.28
C ALA A 349 -10.08 18.56 10.45
N ASP A 350 -9.33 18.68 11.54
CA ASP A 350 -8.38 19.78 11.81
C ASP A 350 -6.97 19.51 11.24
N GLY A 351 -6.79 18.39 10.53
CA GLY A 351 -5.50 17.96 9.97
C GLY A 351 -4.53 17.36 10.99
N SER A 352 -4.96 17.16 12.24
CA SER A 352 -4.13 16.52 13.27
C SER A 352 -3.97 15.02 13.00
N VAL A 353 -2.83 14.48 13.46
CA VAL A 353 -2.54 13.05 13.46
C VAL A 353 -2.97 12.51 14.81
N THR A 354 -4.28 12.36 15.03
CA THR A 354 -4.78 11.60 16.18
C THR A 354 -5.36 10.28 15.71
N THR A 355 -5.60 9.38 16.64
CA THR A 355 -6.20 8.07 16.35
C THR A 355 -7.72 8.10 16.43
N GLY A 356 -8.38 9.25 16.55
CA GLY A 356 -9.82 9.35 16.85
C GLY A 356 -10.70 8.52 15.92
N GLN A 357 -10.81 8.92 14.65
CA GLN A 357 -11.65 8.21 13.68
C GLN A 357 -11.20 6.76 13.43
N PHE A 358 -9.89 6.51 13.45
CA PHE A 358 -9.33 5.20 13.23
C PHE A 358 -9.61 4.22 14.39
N ALA A 359 -9.45 4.67 15.63
CA ALA A 359 -9.71 3.90 16.83
C ALA A 359 -11.21 3.62 16.99
N GLU A 360 -12.05 4.62 16.73
CA GLU A 360 -13.51 4.45 16.69
C GLU A 360 -13.92 3.40 15.66
N PHE A 361 -13.36 3.47 14.44
CA PHE A 361 -13.63 2.50 13.39
C PHE A 361 -13.25 1.07 13.79
N LEU A 362 -12.03 0.86 14.29
CA LEU A 362 -11.57 -0.47 14.71
C LEU A 362 -12.43 -1.01 15.87
N THR A 363 -12.73 -0.18 16.86
CA THR A 363 -13.57 -0.56 18.01
C THR A 363 -14.98 -0.96 17.56
N ALA A 364 -15.58 -0.19 16.65
CA ALA A 364 -16.90 -0.49 16.10
C ALA A 364 -16.94 -1.83 15.32
N HIS A 365 -15.80 -2.25 14.76
CA HIS A 365 -15.64 -3.52 14.06
C HIS A 365 -15.06 -4.63 14.96
N GLY A 366 -14.95 -4.41 16.27
CA GLY A 366 -14.46 -5.43 17.21
C GLY A 366 -12.98 -5.80 17.07
N LEU A 367 -12.18 -4.92 16.44
CA LEU A 367 -10.73 -5.04 16.37
C LEU A 367 -10.06 -4.27 17.52
N PRO A 368 -9.01 -4.84 18.15
CA PRO A 368 -8.22 -4.08 19.10
C PRO A 368 -7.59 -2.87 18.40
N VAL A 369 -7.52 -1.75 19.12
CA VAL A 369 -6.84 -0.53 18.66
C VAL A 369 -5.36 -0.62 19.06
N PRO A 370 -4.42 -0.54 18.11
CA PRO A 370 -3.00 -0.56 18.45
C PRO A 370 -2.57 0.75 19.13
N SER A 371 -1.78 0.61 20.20
CA SER A 371 -1.00 1.73 20.73
C SER A 371 0.17 1.96 19.79
N SER A 372 0.01 2.87 18.86
CA SER A 372 1.03 3.15 17.85
C SER A 372 2.01 4.24 18.26
N GLY A 373 1.98 4.77 19.49
CA GLY A 373 2.90 5.86 19.91
C GLY A 373 2.81 7.12 19.04
N ILE A 374 1.75 7.27 18.24
CA ILE A 374 1.54 8.39 17.29
C ILE A 374 1.30 9.73 18.02
N SER A 375 1.23 9.71 19.35
CA SER A 375 1.21 10.87 20.25
C SER A 375 2.50 11.07 21.07
N ASP A 376 3.48 10.17 20.95
CA ASP A 376 4.72 10.16 21.72
C ASP A 376 5.89 10.68 20.86
N THR A 377 7.08 10.84 21.47
CA THR A 377 8.28 11.42 20.84
C THR A 377 8.62 10.75 19.50
N GLU A 378 8.33 11.43 18.39
CA GLU A 378 8.66 10.96 17.04
C GLU A 378 10.17 10.76 16.87
N THR A 379 10.55 9.71 16.14
CA THR A 379 11.92 9.54 15.66
C THR A 379 12.10 10.23 14.31
N PHE A 380 13.21 10.95 14.15
CA PHE A 380 13.52 11.66 12.92
C PHE A 380 14.41 10.79 12.02
N LEU A 381 14.08 10.72 10.73
CA LEU A 381 15.03 10.23 9.74
C LEU A 381 16.20 11.23 9.61
N PRO A 382 17.39 10.76 9.19
CA PRO A 382 18.44 11.65 8.72
C PRO A 382 17.90 12.66 7.69
N SER A 383 18.56 13.81 7.57
CA SER A 383 18.22 14.76 6.51
C SER A 383 18.30 14.06 5.14
N LEU A 384 17.46 14.47 4.19
CA LEU A 384 17.32 13.77 2.92
C LEU A 384 18.67 13.52 2.19
N PRO A 385 19.60 14.48 2.09
CA PRO A 385 20.91 14.21 1.47
C PRO A 385 21.71 13.13 2.20
N LEU A 386 21.66 13.11 3.54
CA LEU A 386 22.37 12.10 4.33
C LEU A 386 21.71 10.74 4.20
N LEU A 387 20.38 10.66 4.23
CA LEU A 387 19.64 9.43 4.02
C LEU A 387 19.96 8.81 2.64
N GLU A 388 20.00 9.61 1.57
CA GLU A 388 20.36 9.12 0.24
C GLU A 388 21.79 8.56 0.19
N LYS A 389 22.75 9.19 0.90
CA LYS A 389 24.13 8.67 1.01
C LYS A 389 24.17 7.32 1.73
N MET A 390 23.38 7.16 2.80
CA MET A 390 23.29 5.90 3.52
C MET A 390 22.66 4.79 2.67
N ILE A 391 21.58 5.11 1.94
CA ILE A 391 20.92 4.19 1.01
C ILE A 391 21.92 3.70 -0.04
N ALA A 392 22.65 4.63 -0.68
CA ALA A 392 23.64 4.29 -1.70
C ALA A 392 24.78 3.42 -1.16
N GLU A 393 25.32 3.73 0.04
CA GLU A 393 26.42 2.98 0.66
C GLU A 393 26.02 1.54 1.03
N ILE A 394 24.77 1.33 1.46
CA ILE A 394 24.29 0.02 1.92
C ILE A 394 23.77 -0.80 0.75
N GLY A 395 22.89 -0.21 -0.06
CA GLY A 395 22.20 -0.87 -1.16
C GLY A 395 23.05 -1.01 -2.43
N GLU A 396 24.17 -0.30 -2.52
CA GLU A 396 25.02 -0.28 -3.73
C GLU A 396 24.21 0.12 -4.97
N CYS A 397 23.31 1.09 -4.78
CA CYS A 397 22.39 1.58 -5.80
C CYS A 397 23.17 2.30 -6.90
N GLY A 398 23.25 1.67 -8.08
CA GLY A 398 23.95 2.18 -9.27
C GLY A 398 23.31 3.39 -9.93
#